data_AF-A0A4Z0F5Z8-F1
#
_entry.id   AF-A0A4Z0F5Z8-F1
#
_cell.length_a   1.000
_cell.length_b   1.000
_cell.length_c   1.000
_cell.angle_alpha   90.00
_cell.angle_beta   90.00
_cell.angle_gamma   90.00
#
_symmetry.space_group_name_H-M   'P 1'
#
loop_
_entity.id
_entity.type
_entity.pdbx_description
1 polymer ?
#
loop_
_entity_poly.entity_id
_entity_poly.type
_entity_poly.pdbx_seq_one_letter_code
_entity_poly.pdbx_strand_id
1 'polypeptide(L)' 'MAHLQKVYAPDGEMFEVRESLVPELVLQKGWTRSKPVPVSTPRPAKKPSKVSKPPLSGFRAKVPDEPVLKPEKDSEE' A
#
# COMPACT_ATOMS: atom_id res chain seq x y z
N MET A 1 29.15 34.65 -18.50
CA MET A 1 28.97 33.59 -17.47
C MET A 1 27.69 32.86 -17.80
N ALA A 2 27.66 31.52 -17.73
CA ALA A 2 26.44 30.76 -18.02
C ALA A 2 25.57 30.69 -16.75
N HIS A 3 24.32 31.09 -16.84
CA HIS A 3 23.37 30.99 -15.73
C HIS A 3 22.82 29.56 -15.67
N LEU A 4 23.16 28.86 -14.59
CA LEU A 4 22.66 27.51 -14.29
C LEU A 4 21.52 27.61 -13.29
N GLN A 5 20.50 26.78 -13.46
CA GLN A 5 19.32 26.72 -12.60
C GLN A 5 19.05 25.27 -12.18
N LYS A 6 18.63 25.11 -10.91
CA LYS A 6 18.22 23.82 -10.35
C LYS A 6 16.80 23.47 -10.78
N VAL A 7 16.62 22.25 -11.24
CA VAL A 7 15.34 21.67 -11.66
C VAL A 7 15.24 20.25 -11.16
N TYR A 8 14.02 19.77 -10.96
CA TYR A 8 13.69 18.44 -10.48
C TYR A 8 12.99 17.68 -11.60
N ALA A 9 13.49 16.50 -11.92
CA ALA A 9 12.84 15.58 -12.82
C ALA A 9 11.63 14.91 -12.15
N PRO A 10 10.72 14.26 -12.91
CA PRO A 10 9.50 13.66 -12.39
C PRO A 10 9.76 12.48 -11.43
N ASP A 11 10.93 11.87 -11.52
CA ASP A 11 11.46 10.85 -10.60
C ASP A 11 11.94 11.42 -9.26
N GLY A 12 12.04 12.75 -9.15
CA GLY A 12 12.53 13.47 -7.98
C GLY A 12 14.04 13.74 -7.98
N GLU A 13 14.77 13.34 -9.02
CA GLU A 13 16.19 13.66 -9.14
C GLU A 13 16.39 15.15 -9.45
N MET A 14 17.46 15.73 -8.89
CA MET A 14 17.77 17.16 -9.05
C MET A 14 18.92 17.33 -10.03
N PHE A 15 18.73 18.20 -11.02
CA PHE A 15 19.72 18.55 -12.03
C PHE A 15 19.99 20.05 -12.06
N GLU A 16 21.23 20.44 -12.36
CA GLU A 16 21.59 21.82 -12.71
C GLU A 16 21.70 21.94 -14.23
N VAL A 17 20.78 22.72 -14.82
CA VAL A 17 20.71 22.89 -16.27
C VAL A 17 20.85 24.36 -16.63
N ARG A 18 21.21 24.64 -17.88
CA ARG A 18 21.25 26.03 -18.38
C ARG A 18 19.85 26.64 -18.34
N GLU A 19 19.75 27.87 -17.86
CA GLU A 19 18.48 28.57 -17.69
C GLU A 19 17.63 28.61 -18.99
N SER A 20 18.29 28.66 -20.14
CA SER A 20 17.65 28.63 -21.46
C SER A 20 16.89 27.32 -21.76
N LEU A 21 17.31 26.19 -21.19
CA LEU A 21 16.71 24.87 -21.41
C LEU A 21 15.62 24.54 -20.38
N VAL A 22 15.59 25.26 -19.26
CA VAL A 22 14.60 25.04 -18.20
C VAL A 22 13.15 25.12 -18.69
N PRO A 23 12.71 26.15 -19.44
CA PRO A 23 11.32 26.21 -19.88
C PRO A 23 10.94 25.02 -20.79
N GLU A 24 11.86 24.54 -21.62
CA GLU A 24 11.64 23.37 -22.47
C GLU A 24 11.52 22.09 -21.63
N LEU A 25 12.39 21.90 -20.65
CA LEU A 25 12.35 20.73 -19.75
C LEU A 25 11.09 20.72 -18.88
N VAL A 26 10.66 21.89 -18.38
CA VAL A 26 9.43 22.02 -17.60
C VAL A 26 8.20 21.71 -18.47
N LEU A 27 8.12 22.28 -19.68
CA LEU A 27 6.96 22.11 -20.57
C LEU A 27 6.90 20.72 -21.21
N GLN A 28 8.02 20.18 -21.69
CA GLN A 28 8.04 18.92 -22.44
C GLN A 28 8.21 17.68 -21.56
N LYS A 29 9.04 17.77 -20.51
CA LYS A 29 9.39 16.61 -19.66
C LYS A 29 8.66 16.63 -18.32
N GLY A 30 7.88 17.68 -18.03
CA GLY A 30 7.18 17.83 -16.76
C GLY A 30 8.12 18.08 -15.57
N TRP A 31 9.30 18.63 -15.83
CA TRP A 31 10.25 18.97 -14.77
C TRP A 31 9.74 20.15 -13.95
N THR A 32 10.22 20.30 -12.72
CA THR A 32 9.78 21.37 -11.83
C THR A 32 10.95 22.19 -11.32
N ARG A 33 10.75 23.48 -11.09
CA ARG A 33 11.75 24.38 -10.48
C ARG A 33 11.74 24.32 -8.95
N SER A 34 10.86 23.50 -8.37
CA SER A 34 10.56 23.48 -6.95
C SER A 34 10.83 22.09 -6.40
N LYS A 35 11.32 21.99 -5.17
CA LYS A 35 11.49 20.69 -4.52
C LYS A 35 10.16 19.95 -4.50
N PRO A 36 10.09 18.69 -4.96
CA PRO A 36 8.88 17.90 -4.80
C PRO A 36 8.56 17.80 -3.31
N VAL A 37 7.39 18.30 -2.93
CA VAL A 37 6.95 18.24 -1.53
C VAL A 37 6.54 16.79 -1.27
N PRO A 38 7.13 16.11 -0.26
CA PRO A 38 6.67 14.77 0.09
C PRO A 38 5.21 14.87 0.49
N VAL A 39 4.33 14.21 -0.27
CA VAL A 39 2.90 14.15 0.05
C VAL A 39 2.81 13.34 1.34
N SER A 40 2.57 14.02 2.45
CA SER A 40 2.32 13.37 3.73
C SER A 40 1.08 12.50 3.56
N THR A 41 1.27 11.19 3.52
CA THR A 41 0.13 10.28 3.44
C THR A 41 -0.74 10.47 4.67
N PRO A 42 -2.07 10.50 4.52
CA PRO A 42 -2.95 10.65 5.66
C PRO A 42 -2.70 9.52 6.65
N ARG A 43 -2.49 9.88 7.92
CA ARG A 43 -2.21 8.90 8.98
C ARG A 43 -3.36 7.88 9.04
N PRO A 44 -3.09 6.56 9.02
CA PRO A 44 -4.14 5.57 9.12
C PRO A 44 -4.94 5.77 10.41
N ALA A 45 -6.27 5.75 10.29
CA ALA A 45 -7.16 5.86 11.44
C ALA A 45 -6.87 4.71 12.42
N LYS A 46 -6.72 5.04 13.71
CA LYS A 46 -6.62 4.04 14.77
C LYS A 46 -7.92 3.25 14.80
N LYS A 47 -7.90 2.00 14.35
CA LYS A 47 -9.03 1.08 14.51
C LYS A 47 -9.33 0.95 16.01
N PRO A 48 -10.60 0.99 16.44
CA PRO A 48 -10.93 0.70 17.83
C PRO A 48 -10.48 -0.73 18.14
N SER A 49 -9.64 -0.86 19.18
CA SER A 49 -9.17 -2.14 19.69
C SER A 49 -10.39 -2.98 20.02
N LYS A 50 -10.51 -4.17 19.41
CA LYS A 50 -11.60 -5.11 19.67
C LYS A 50 -11.59 -5.39 21.17
N VAL A 51 -12.61 -4.90 21.88
CA VAL A 51 -12.90 -5.29 23.26
C VAL A 51 -13.01 -6.81 23.27
N SER A 52 -12.10 -7.43 24.03
CA SER A 52 -12.14 -8.86 24.31
C SER A 52 -13.49 -9.19 24.96
N LYS A 53 -14.35 -9.93 24.25
CA LYS A 53 -15.53 -10.52 24.86
C LYS A 53 -15.07 -11.75 25.66
N PRO A 54 -15.38 -11.86 26.96
CA PRO A 54 -15.09 -13.08 27.73
C PRO A 54 -15.94 -14.27 27.21
N PRO A 55 -15.50 -15.51 27.47
CA PRO A 55 -16.06 -16.71 26.88
C PRO A 55 -17.45 -17.01 27.48
N LEU A 56 -18.46 -17.18 26.63
CA LEU A 56 -19.71 -17.83 27.02
C LEU A 56 -19.44 -19.34 27.15
N SER A 57 -18.95 -19.73 28.32
CA SER A 57 -19.11 -21.07 28.87
C SER A 57 -20.60 -21.41 28.91
N GLY A 58 -21.02 -22.52 28.31
CA GLY A 58 -22.32 -23.12 28.67
C GLY A 58 -23.15 -23.87 27.63
N PHE A 59 -22.78 -23.96 26.35
CA PHE A 59 -23.57 -24.81 25.44
C PHE A 59 -23.08 -26.27 25.45
N ARG A 60 -23.52 -27.00 26.47
CA ARG A 60 -23.49 -28.46 26.55
C ARG A 60 -24.54 -29.01 25.57
N ALA A 61 -24.19 -29.13 24.29
CA ALA A 61 -24.99 -29.89 23.35
C ALA A 61 -24.87 -31.38 23.68
N LYS A 62 -25.98 -31.96 24.14
CA LYS A 62 -26.15 -33.41 24.25
C LYS A 62 -25.97 -34.01 22.86
N VAL A 63 -24.92 -34.82 22.70
CA VAL A 63 -24.74 -35.75 21.58
C VAL A 63 -25.68 -36.94 21.82
N PRO A 64 -26.53 -37.34 20.86
CA PRO A 64 -26.97 -38.71 20.76
C PRO A 64 -26.09 -39.46 19.74
N ASP A 65 -25.23 -40.29 20.28
CA ASP A 65 -24.87 -41.65 19.85
C ASP A 65 -25.27 -42.11 18.41
N GLU A 66 -24.26 -42.20 17.53
CA GLU A 66 -23.95 -43.26 16.51
C GLU A 66 -25.02 -43.82 15.52
N PRO A 67 -24.65 -44.48 14.37
CA PRO A 67 -23.39 -45.17 14.07
C PRO A 67 -22.74 -44.96 12.67
N VAL A 68 -21.43 -45.26 12.68
CA VAL A 68 -20.49 -45.66 11.62
C VAL A 68 -21.04 -45.96 10.21
N LEU A 69 -20.43 -45.36 9.17
CA LEU A 69 -20.14 -46.00 7.87
C LEU A 69 -18.81 -45.46 7.30
N LYS A 70 -17.94 -46.39 6.89
CA LYS A 70 -16.50 -46.27 6.56
C LYS A 70 -16.21 -45.43 5.29
N PRO A 71 -14.96 -44.95 5.08
CA PRO A 71 -14.54 -44.39 3.80
C PRO A 71 -14.43 -45.50 2.74
N GLU A 72 -15.25 -45.44 1.70
CA GLU A 72 -14.95 -46.13 0.45
C GLU A 72 -13.81 -45.41 -0.26
N LYS A 73 -12.81 -46.21 -0.59
CA LYS A 73 -11.60 -45.88 -1.31
C LYS A 73 -11.73 -46.58 -2.65
N ASP A 74 -12.05 -45.84 -3.70
CA ASP A 74 -11.92 -46.22 -5.10
C ASP A 74 -11.48 -44.93 -5.83
N SER A 75 -10.24 -44.83 -6.33
CA SER A 75 -9.73 -45.40 -7.58
C SER A 75 -10.29 -44.72 -8.82
N GLU A 76 -9.35 -44.41 -9.74
CA GLU A 76 -9.51 -43.91 -11.12
C GLU A 76 -10.10 -42.50 -11.28
N GLU A 77 -9.51 -41.60 -12.08
CA GLU A 77 -8.81 -41.78 -13.36
C GLU A 77 -7.58 -40.85 -13.49
#